data_AF-A0A838FNN2-F1
#
_entry.id   AF-A0A838FNN2-F1
#
_cell.length_a   1.000
_cell.length_b   1.000
_cell.length_c   1.000
_cell.angle_alpha   90.00
_cell.angle_beta   90.00
_cell.angle_gamma   90.00
#
_symmetry.space_group_name_H-M   'P 1'
#
loop_
_entity.id
_entity.type
_entity.pdbx_description
1 polymer ?
#
loop_
_entity_poly.entity_id
_entity_poly.type
_entity_poly.pdbx_seq_one_letter_code
_entity_poly.pdbx_strand_id
1 'polypeptide(L)'
;TVLDACEFFVLYKFFAFPVVDAERRIVGVVDVNLFAEELLSSRDNAEIEKDEVFEVVGFHLSQVRDASPWRVFRYRFPWLLATVAGGTACAILAGLFEATLASSLVIAFFLTLVLGLNESVSMQSMALTIQALRSTRVTARWFGRALRREMINAALLGLGCGTTVGAVVFLWQRHLAAATTIGGSIAVSMVASACFGLAIPSLLHWRKLDPKIAAGPITLALTDLATLAFYLSIATLILR
;
A
#
# COMPACT_ATOMS: atom_id res chain seq x y z
N THR A 1 28.85 -14.36 -19.01
CA THR A 1 28.38 -14.84 -17.69
C THR A 1 27.10 -15.65 -17.89
N VAL A 2 26.58 -16.35 -16.87
CA VAL A 2 25.29 -17.09 -16.99
C VAL A 2 24.15 -16.14 -17.40
N LEU A 3 24.14 -14.92 -16.85
CA LEU A 3 23.15 -13.90 -17.18
C LEU A 3 23.18 -13.48 -18.66
N ASP A 4 24.38 -13.30 -19.23
CA ASP A 4 24.53 -12.97 -20.65
C ASP A 4 24.00 -14.12 -21.52
N ALA A 5 24.33 -15.37 -21.19
CA ALA A 5 23.86 -16.54 -21.95
C ALA A 5 22.31 -16.61 -21.96
N CYS A 6 21.66 -16.30 -20.83
CA CYS A 6 20.20 -16.18 -20.73
C CYS A 6 19.63 -15.11 -21.65
N GLU A 7 20.27 -13.94 -21.73
CA GLU A 7 19.83 -12.86 -22.64
C GLU A 7 19.93 -13.29 -24.11
N PHE A 8 21.02 -13.99 -24.47
CA PHE A 8 21.21 -14.51 -25.83
C PHE A 8 20.22 -15.63 -26.20
N PHE A 9 19.82 -16.48 -25.25
CA PHE A 9 18.75 -17.47 -25.46
C PHE A 9 17.42 -16.81 -25.85
N VAL A 10 17.07 -15.68 -25.20
CA VAL A 10 15.82 -14.95 -25.44
C VAL A 10 15.87 -14.16 -26.75
N LEU A 11 16.95 -13.43 -26.99
CA LEU A 11 17.07 -12.53 -28.14
C LEU A 11 17.26 -13.27 -29.46
N TYR A 12 18.00 -14.39 -29.46
CA TYR A 12 18.45 -15.03 -30.70
C TYR A 12 17.94 -16.47 -30.89
N LYS A 13 17.15 -17.01 -29.95
CA LYS A 13 16.51 -18.35 -30.04
C LYS A 13 17.49 -19.50 -30.35
N PHE A 14 18.72 -19.42 -29.83
CA PHE A 14 19.68 -20.52 -29.94
C PHE A 14 19.28 -21.70 -29.04
N PHE A 15 19.64 -22.92 -29.42
CA PHE A 15 19.35 -24.12 -28.63
C PHE A 15 20.44 -24.44 -27.61
N ALA A 16 21.71 -24.10 -27.89
CA ALA A 16 22.81 -24.30 -26.97
C ALA A 16 23.99 -23.37 -27.27
N PHE A 17 24.81 -23.10 -26.26
CA PHE A 17 26.09 -22.38 -26.39
C PHE A 17 27.26 -23.27 -25.96
N PRO A 18 28.36 -23.30 -26.74
CA PRO A 18 29.59 -23.93 -26.29
C PRO A 18 30.29 -23.06 -25.23
N VAL A 19 30.66 -23.68 -24.11
CA VAL A 19 31.52 -23.06 -23.10
C VAL A 19 32.96 -23.31 -23.50
N VAL A 20 33.75 -22.23 -23.60
CA VAL A 20 35.16 -22.29 -23.99
C VAL A 20 36.08 -21.85 -22.85
N ASP A 21 37.27 -22.44 -22.77
CA ASP A 21 38.34 -22.00 -21.88
C ASP A 21 39.10 -20.78 -22.45
N ALA A 22 40.09 -20.29 -21.69
CA ALA A 22 40.91 -19.14 -22.10
C ALA A 22 41.70 -19.41 -23.40
N GLU A 23 41.99 -20.67 -23.69
CA GLU A 23 42.66 -21.15 -24.90
C GLU A 23 41.69 -21.44 -26.07
N ARG A 24 40.40 -21.07 -25.93
CA ARG A 24 39.31 -21.28 -26.91
C ARG A 24 39.00 -22.75 -27.22
N ARG A 25 39.28 -23.66 -26.31
CA ARG A 25 38.86 -25.07 -26.41
C ARG A 25 37.49 -25.23 -25.79
N ILE A 26 36.64 -26.04 -26.41
CA ILE A 26 35.30 -26.33 -25.90
C ILE A 26 35.43 -27.24 -24.68
N VAL A 27 34.99 -26.74 -23.53
CA VAL A 27 35.02 -27.44 -22.23
C VAL A 27 33.63 -27.88 -21.77
N GLY A 28 32.57 -27.42 -22.43
CA GLY A 28 31.20 -27.82 -22.11
C GLY A 28 30.16 -27.20 -23.04
N VAL A 29 28.89 -27.48 -22.75
CA VAL A 29 27.74 -26.90 -23.45
C VAL A 29 26.70 -26.44 -22.43
N VAL A 30 26.09 -25.28 -22.68
CA VAL A 30 24.91 -24.80 -21.95
C VAL A 30 23.73 -24.95 -22.89
N ASP A 31 22.75 -25.77 -22.51
CA ASP A 31 21.53 -26.06 -23.29
C ASP A 31 20.36 -25.20 -22.79
N VAL A 32 19.39 -24.92 -23.67
CA VAL A 32 18.14 -24.22 -23.37
C VAL A 32 17.33 -24.92 -22.27
N ASN A 33 17.53 -26.23 -22.05
CA ASN A 33 16.89 -26.95 -20.96
C ASN A 33 17.33 -26.45 -19.58
N LEU A 34 18.61 -26.11 -19.40
CA LEU A 34 19.11 -25.51 -18.16
C LEU A 34 18.54 -24.10 -17.96
N PHE A 35 18.41 -23.34 -19.06
CA PHE A 35 17.73 -22.04 -19.06
C PHE A 35 16.25 -22.16 -18.72
N ALA A 36 15.54 -23.18 -19.23
CA ALA A 36 14.13 -23.42 -18.93
C ALA A 36 13.92 -23.76 -17.45
N GLU A 37 14.80 -24.53 -16.83
CA GLU A 37 14.73 -24.87 -15.40
C GLU A 37 14.97 -23.63 -14.50
N GLU A 38 15.91 -22.77 -14.87
CA GLU A 38 16.19 -21.50 -14.18
C GLU A 38 15.10 -20.44 -14.44
N LEU A 39 14.53 -20.41 -15.65
CA LEU A 39 13.36 -19.58 -15.96
C LEU A 39 12.15 -20.07 -15.20
N LEU A 40 11.91 -21.38 -15.08
CA LEU A 40 10.78 -21.94 -14.34
C LEU A 40 10.90 -21.62 -12.85
N SER A 41 12.09 -21.74 -12.25
CA SER A 41 12.33 -21.31 -10.87
C SER A 41 12.17 -19.79 -10.71
N SER A 42 12.60 -19.01 -11.70
CA SER A 42 12.36 -17.55 -11.75
C SER A 42 10.90 -17.18 -12.02
N ARG A 43 10.15 -18.02 -12.74
CA ARG A 43 8.73 -17.86 -13.07
C ARG A 43 7.87 -18.19 -11.88
N ASP A 44 8.24 -19.18 -11.08
CA ASP A 44 7.64 -19.42 -9.75
C ASP A 44 7.86 -18.20 -8.86
N ASN A 45 9.08 -17.65 -8.82
CA ASN A 45 9.32 -16.40 -8.08
C ASN A 45 8.51 -15.20 -8.63
N ALA A 46 8.34 -15.08 -9.94
CA ALA A 46 7.56 -14.02 -10.58
C ALA A 46 6.04 -14.22 -10.48
N GLU A 47 5.55 -15.47 -10.43
CA GLU A 47 4.15 -15.79 -10.15
C GLU A 47 3.83 -15.57 -8.66
N ILE A 48 4.77 -15.89 -7.75
CA ILE A 48 4.69 -15.55 -6.33
C ILE A 48 4.66 -14.01 -6.14
N GLU A 49 5.52 -13.26 -6.82
CA GLU A 49 5.51 -11.78 -6.75
C GLU A 49 4.22 -11.17 -7.33
N LYS A 50 3.63 -11.79 -8.37
CA LYS A 50 2.33 -11.35 -8.90
C LYS A 50 1.19 -11.63 -7.93
N ASP A 51 1.13 -12.85 -7.37
CA ASP A 51 0.12 -13.21 -6.39
C ASP A 51 0.23 -12.33 -5.14
N GLU A 52 1.44 -11.96 -4.71
CA GLU A 52 1.69 -11.05 -3.59
C GLU A 52 1.05 -9.66 -3.77
N VAL A 53 1.10 -9.07 -4.97
CA VAL A 53 0.47 -7.77 -5.25
C VAL A 53 -1.06 -7.85 -5.12
N PHE A 54 -1.66 -8.97 -5.52
CA PHE A 54 -3.11 -9.18 -5.41
C PHE A 54 -3.53 -9.57 -3.98
N GLU A 55 -2.69 -10.30 -3.25
CA GLU A 55 -2.93 -10.69 -1.87
C GLU A 55 -3.00 -9.50 -0.94
N VAL A 56 -2.17 -8.47 -1.16
CA VAL A 56 -2.20 -7.21 -0.40
C VAL A 56 -3.55 -6.49 -0.47
N VAL A 57 -4.35 -6.75 -1.52
CA VAL A 57 -5.72 -6.22 -1.69
C VAL A 57 -6.79 -7.24 -1.22
N GLY A 58 -6.38 -8.37 -0.65
CA GLY A 58 -7.26 -9.44 -0.17
C GLY A 58 -7.66 -10.46 -1.25
N PHE A 59 -6.86 -10.62 -2.32
CA PHE A 59 -7.16 -11.54 -3.43
C PHE A 59 -6.07 -12.60 -3.64
N HIS A 60 -6.44 -13.88 -3.75
CA HIS A 60 -5.54 -14.91 -4.29
C HIS A 60 -5.89 -15.21 -5.76
N LEU A 61 -4.94 -15.00 -6.68
CA LEU A 61 -5.15 -15.20 -8.12
C LEU A 61 -5.39 -16.69 -8.45
N SER A 62 -4.78 -17.59 -7.69
CA SER A 62 -4.90 -19.05 -7.82
C SER A 62 -6.31 -19.60 -7.56
N GLN A 63 -7.17 -18.87 -6.84
CA GLN A 63 -8.55 -19.30 -6.54
C GLN A 63 -9.61 -18.75 -7.50
N VAL A 64 -9.25 -17.84 -8.41
CA VAL A 64 -10.20 -17.16 -9.32
C VAL A 64 -10.04 -17.64 -10.76
N ARG A 65 -8.85 -18.09 -11.14
CA ARG A 65 -8.62 -18.77 -12.43
C ARG A 65 -9.44 -20.08 -12.41
N ASP A 66 -10.47 -20.16 -13.25
CA ASP A 66 -11.44 -21.28 -13.37
C ASP A 66 -12.52 -21.43 -12.27
N ALA A 67 -12.76 -20.40 -11.45
CA ALA A 67 -13.83 -20.43 -10.44
C ALA A 67 -15.18 -19.89 -10.98
N SER A 68 -16.29 -20.52 -10.58
CA SER A 68 -17.63 -20.02 -10.90
C SER A 68 -17.90 -18.67 -10.22
N PRO A 69 -18.71 -17.77 -10.81
CA PRO A 69 -19.02 -16.46 -10.22
C PRO A 69 -19.51 -16.54 -8.76
N TRP A 70 -20.27 -17.59 -8.43
CA TRP A 70 -20.76 -17.84 -7.07
C TRP A 70 -19.63 -18.17 -6.07
N ARG A 71 -18.62 -18.93 -6.49
CA ARG A 71 -17.46 -19.25 -5.64
C ARG A 71 -16.63 -17.99 -5.37
N VAL A 72 -16.41 -17.16 -6.41
CA VAL A 72 -15.72 -15.88 -6.27
C VAL A 72 -16.48 -14.93 -5.34
N PHE A 73 -17.80 -14.83 -5.48
CA PHE A 73 -18.64 -14.04 -4.58
C PHE A 73 -18.47 -14.47 -3.13
N ARG A 74 -18.62 -15.77 -2.83
CA ARG A 74 -18.53 -16.27 -1.45
C ARG A 74 -17.15 -16.08 -0.81
N TYR A 75 -16.11 -15.95 -1.63
CA TYR A 75 -14.76 -15.64 -1.19
C TYR A 75 -14.54 -14.13 -0.94
N ARG A 76 -15.02 -13.26 -1.85
CA ARG A 76 -14.80 -11.81 -1.78
C ARG A 76 -15.79 -11.08 -0.86
N PHE A 77 -17.03 -11.57 -0.79
CA PHE A 77 -18.12 -10.89 -0.09
C PHE A 77 -17.85 -10.69 1.41
N PRO A 78 -17.28 -11.65 2.16
CA PRO A 78 -16.94 -11.42 3.57
C PRO A 78 -15.94 -10.28 3.77
N TRP A 79 -14.94 -10.15 2.88
CA TRP A 79 -13.98 -9.05 2.91
C TRP A 79 -14.63 -7.72 2.56
N LEU A 80 -15.49 -7.70 1.54
CA LEU A 80 -16.28 -6.51 1.20
C LEU A 80 -17.21 -6.11 2.34
N LEU A 81 -17.79 -7.06 3.07
CA LEU A 81 -18.64 -6.77 4.23
C LEU A 81 -17.85 -6.09 5.36
N ALA A 82 -16.58 -6.46 5.56
CA ALA A 82 -15.70 -5.76 6.48
C ALA A 82 -15.44 -4.31 6.04
N THR A 83 -15.20 -4.08 4.75
CA THR A 83 -15.09 -2.71 4.18
C THR A 83 -16.39 -1.93 4.33
N VAL A 84 -17.55 -2.55 4.08
CA VAL A 84 -18.87 -1.92 4.28
C VAL A 84 -19.06 -1.53 5.75
N ALA A 85 -18.69 -2.40 6.69
CA ALA A 85 -18.76 -2.10 8.12
C ALA A 85 -17.84 -0.92 8.49
N GLY A 86 -16.60 -0.89 7.97
CA GLY A 86 -15.66 0.22 8.17
C GLY A 86 -16.17 1.55 7.61
N GLY A 87 -16.69 1.54 6.38
CA GLY A 87 -17.30 2.72 5.76
C GLY A 87 -18.55 3.20 6.50
N THR A 88 -19.37 2.27 7.00
CA THR A 88 -20.54 2.59 7.84
C THR A 88 -20.10 3.23 9.16
N ALA A 89 -19.04 2.74 9.78
CA ALA A 89 -18.46 3.35 10.98
C ALA A 89 -17.94 4.78 10.70
N CYS A 90 -17.30 5.00 9.54
CA CYS A 90 -16.89 6.34 9.10
C CYS A 90 -18.09 7.27 8.89
N ALA A 91 -19.19 6.78 8.31
CA ALA A 91 -20.41 7.55 8.12
C ALA A 91 -21.06 7.95 9.47
N ILE A 92 -21.11 7.03 10.42
CA ILE A 92 -21.59 7.31 11.79
C ILE A 92 -20.69 8.36 12.45
N LEU A 93 -19.36 8.19 12.35
CA LEU A 93 -18.40 9.15 12.88
C LEU A 93 -18.58 10.54 12.26
N ALA A 94 -18.75 10.64 10.95
CA ALA A 94 -19.02 11.90 10.26
C ALA A 94 -20.31 12.57 10.78
N GLY A 95 -21.35 11.77 11.07
CA GLY A 95 -22.61 12.24 11.67
C GLY A 95 -22.41 12.91 13.04
N LEU A 96 -21.42 12.50 13.82
CA LEU A 96 -21.09 13.17 15.10
C LEU A 96 -20.54 14.60 14.90
N PHE A 97 -20.06 14.91 13.70
CA PHE A 97 -19.52 16.22 13.31
C PHE A 97 -20.44 16.98 12.35
N GLU A 98 -21.73 16.63 12.29
CA GLU A 98 -22.72 17.27 11.41
C GLU A 98 -22.72 18.80 11.54
N ALA A 99 -22.64 19.33 12.76
CA ALA A 99 -22.57 20.77 13.01
C ALA A 99 -21.32 21.44 12.37
N THR A 100 -20.19 20.73 12.32
CA THR A 100 -18.95 21.21 11.68
C THR A 100 -19.04 21.13 10.16
N LEU A 101 -19.67 20.08 9.64
CA LEU A 101 -19.93 19.96 8.20
C LEU A 101 -20.92 21.02 7.71
N ALA A 102 -21.93 21.34 8.52
CA ALA A 102 -22.91 22.38 8.24
C ALA A 102 -22.30 23.79 8.29
N SER A 103 -21.26 24.03 9.11
CA SER A 103 -20.60 25.33 9.18
C SER A 103 -19.71 25.62 7.96
N SER A 104 -19.20 24.58 7.28
CA SER A 104 -18.41 24.75 6.06
C SER A 104 -18.60 23.61 5.07
N LEU A 105 -19.44 23.84 4.05
CA LEU A 105 -19.62 22.90 2.94
C LEU A 105 -18.32 22.62 2.18
N VAL A 106 -17.38 23.57 2.18
CA VAL A 106 -16.06 23.40 1.57
C VAL A 106 -15.36 22.19 2.17
N ILE A 107 -15.40 22.00 3.48
CA ILE A 107 -14.76 20.87 4.16
C ILE A 107 -15.36 19.53 3.70
N ALA A 108 -16.67 19.47 3.45
CA ALA A 108 -17.32 18.27 2.94
C ALA A 108 -16.86 17.91 1.52
N PHE A 109 -16.64 18.90 0.64
CA PHE A 109 -16.19 18.66 -0.74
C PHE A 109 -14.78 18.06 -0.83
N PHE A 110 -13.92 18.31 0.18
CA PHE A 110 -12.56 17.79 0.20
C PHE A 110 -12.41 16.48 0.97
N LEU A 111 -13.47 15.93 1.58
CA LEU A 111 -13.41 14.66 2.33
C LEU A 111 -12.84 13.50 1.50
N THR A 112 -13.35 13.31 0.28
CA THR A 112 -12.92 12.21 -0.61
C THR A 112 -11.45 12.34 -0.99
N LEU A 113 -10.97 13.56 -1.24
CA LEU A 113 -9.57 13.84 -1.54
C LEU A 113 -8.68 13.54 -0.33
N VAL A 114 -9.08 13.98 0.87
CA VAL A 114 -8.30 13.77 2.09
C VAL A 114 -8.21 12.28 2.44
N LEU A 115 -9.32 11.55 2.36
CA LEU A 115 -9.34 10.09 2.55
C LEU A 115 -8.42 9.39 1.55
N GLY A 116 -8.60 9.65 0.25
CA GLY A 116 -7.81 8.99 -0.80
C GLY A 116 -6.29 9.27 -0.70
N LEU A 117 -5.88 10.48 -0.31
CA LEU A 117 -4.48 10.80 -0.05
C LEU A 117 -3.91 10.00 1.13
N ASN A 118 -4.67 9.88 2.22
CA ASN A 118 -4.25 9.17 3.42
C ASN A 118 -4.18 7.66 3.20
N GLU A 119 -5.17 7.09 2.50
CA GLU A 119 -5.13 5.69 2.06
C GLU A 119 -3.92 5.41 1.16
N SER A 120 -3.61 6.32 0.22
CA SER A 120 -2.45 6.16 -0.67
C SER A 120 -1.14 6.07 0.11
N VAL A 121 -0.95 6.93 1.10
CA VAL A 121 0.26 6.91 1.95
C VAL A 121 0.29 5.69 2.86
N SER A 122 -0.85 5.30 3.43
CA SER A 122 -0.98 4.09 4.24
C SER A 122 -0.63 2.84 3.44
N MET A 123 -1.13 2.72 2.20
CA MET A 123 -0.80 1.63 1.28
C MET A 123 0.69 1.60 0.90
N GLN A 124 1.30 2.77 0.65
CA GLN A 124 2.74 2.84 0.37
C GLN A 124 3.58 2.37 1.56
N SER A 125 3.26 2.85 2.77
CA SER A 125 3.91 2.42 4.02
C SER A 125 3.71 0.92 4.26
N MET A 126 2.51 0.40 4.02
CA MET A 126 2.19 -1.02 4.12
C MET A 126 3.00 -1.87 3.14
N ALA A 127 3.07 -1.48 1.86
CA ALA A 127 3.84 -2.21 0.85
C ALA A 127 5.34 -2.26 1.20
N LEU A 128 5.92 -1.13 1.61
CA LEU A 128 7.31 -1.05 2.05
C LEU A 128 7.57 -1.92 3.29
N THR A 129 6.61 -1.95 4.22
CA THR A 129 6.69 -2.76 5.43
C THR A 129 6.66 -4.24 5.09
N ILE A 130 5.68 -4.69 4.30
CA ILE A 130 5.56 -6.09 3.86
C ILE A 130 6.84 -6.54 3.17
N GLN A 131 7.40 -5.71 2.30
CA GLN A 131 8.67 -6.00 1.63
C GLN A 131 9.83 -6.13 2.63
N ALA A 132 9.93 -5.23 3.61
CA ALA A 132 10.99 -5.28 4.62
C ALA A 132 10.89 -6.53 5.52
N LEU A 133 9.67 -7.00 5.80
CA LEU A 133 9.40 -8.20 6.61
C LEU A 133 9.87 -9.50 5.96
N ARG A 134 10.08 -9.54 4.63
CA ARG A 134 10.63 -10.71 3.93
C ARG A 134 12.07 -11.03 4.34
N SER A 135 12.88 -9.99 4.55
CA SER A 135 14.31 -10.11 4.82
C SER A 135 14.70 -9.81 6.27
N THR A 136 13.75 -9.45 7.14
CA THR A 136 14.09 -8.94 8.48
C THR A 136 13.12 -9.45 9.55
N ARG A 137 13.67 -9.95 10.66
CA ARG A 137 12.87 -10.28 11.85
C ARG A 137 12.39 -9.02 12.55
N VAL A 138 11.08 -8.96 12.82
CA VAL A 138 10.48 -7.89 13.61
C VAL A 138 11.00 -7.96 15.05
N THR A 139 11.75 -6.93 15.44
CA THR A 139 12.16 -6.69 16.82
C THR A 139 11.67 -5.31 17.25
N ALA A 140 11.48 -5.08 18.55
CA ALA A 140 11.08 -3.76 19.05
C ALA A 140 12.04 -2.64 18.61
N ARG A 141 13.35 -2.94 18.53
CA ARG A 141 14.38 -2.02 18.03
C ARG A 141 14.24 -1.73 16.53
N TRP A 142 13.88 -2.73 15.72
CA TRP A 142 13.60 -2.52 14.31
C TRP A 142 12.35 -1.66 14.14
N PHE A 143 11.27 -2.00 14.85
CA PHE A 143 9.99 -1.28 14.77
C PHE A 143 10.14 0.20 15.14
N GLY A 144 10.81 0.51 16.26
CA GLY A 144 11.03 1.90 16.66
C GLY A 144 11.87 2.71 15.65
N ARG A 145 12.87 2.09 15.02
CA ARG A 145 13.67 2.75 13.96
C ARG A 145 12.84 2.98 12.70
N ALA A 146 12.07 1.99 12.28
CA ALA A 146 11.17 2.08 11.14
C ALA A 146 10.11 3.16 11.37
N LEU A 147 9.44 3.15 12.53
CA LEU A 147 8.41 4.12 12.91
C LEU A 147 8.94 5.54 12.91
N ARG A 148 10.12 5.79 13.48
CA ARG A 148 10.72 7.12 13.47
C ARG A 148 11.00 7.62 12.06
N ARG A 149 11.59 6.76 11.21
CA ARG A 149 11.85 7.11 9.80
C ARG A 149 10.54 7.40 9.07
N GLU A 150 9.53 6.59 9.28
CA GLU A 150 8.23 6.72 8.62
C GLU A 150 7.49 7.98 9.06
N MET A 151 7.49 8.31 10.36
CA MET A 151 6.91 9.57 10.85
C MET A 151 7.57 10.81 10.22
N ILE A 152 8.89 10.80 10.04
CA ILE A 152 9.60 11.92 9.39
C ILE A 152 9.21 12.02 7.92
N ASN A 153 9.21 10.90 7.19
CA ASN A 153 8.80 10.87 5.79
C ASN A 153 7.35 11.35 5.62
N ALA A 154 6.44 10.83 6.45
CA ALA A 154 5.02 11.17 6.43
C ALA A 154 4.77 12.63 6.83
N ALA A 155 5.55 13.20 7.74
CA ALA A 155 5.46 14.62 8.08
C ALA A 155 5.90 15.51 6.90
N LEU A 156 6.97 15.15 6.19
CA LEU A 156 7.41 15.88 5.00
C LEU A 156 6.39 15.79 3.86
N LEU A 157 5.87 14.59 3.59
CA LEU A 157 4.81 14.37 2.61
C LEU A 157 3.53 15.11 3.00
N GLY A 158 3.14 15.04 4.28
CA GLY A 158 1.96 15.69 4.83
C GLY A 158 2.04 17.21 4.72
N LEU A 159 3.20 17.80 5.01
CA LEU A 159 3.44 19.23 4.81
C LEU A 159 3.39 19.60 3.32
N GLY A 160 4.02 18.84 2.45
CA GLY A 160 4.00 19.10 1.00
C GLY A 160 2.59 19.01 0.40
N CYS A 161 1.88 17.91 0.67
CA CYS A 161 0.52 17.69 0.20
C CYS A 161 -0.46 18.68 0.85
N GLY A 162 -0.36 18.89 2.16
CA GLY A 162 -1.23 19.80 2.92
C GLY A 162 -1.07 21.25 2.47
N THR A 163 0.15 21.73 2.24
CA THR A 163 0.38 23.08 1.70
C THR A 163 -0.14 23.21 0.26
N THR A 164 0.07 22.20 -0.58
CA THR A 164 -0.43 22.20 -1.96
C THR A 164 -1.95 22.25 -2.01
N VAL A 165 -2.63 21.35 -1.28
CA VAL A 165 -4.10 21.30 -1.25
C VAL A 165 -4.65 22.56 -0.57
N GLY A 166 -4.06 23.01 0.54
CA GLY A 166 -4.44 24.25 1.20
C GLY A 166 -4.32 25.47 0.27
N ALA A 167 -3.26 25.56 -0.53
CA ALA A 167 -3.10 26.61 -1.54
C ALA A 167 -4.20 26.53 -2.61
N VAL A 168 -4.53 25.34 -3.11
CA VAL A 168 -5.63 25.14 -4.06
C VAL A 168 -6.97 25.59 -3.48
N VAL A 169 -7.28 25.19 -2.24
CA VAL A 169 -8.50 25.62 -1.52
C VAL A 169 -8.52 27.14 -1.37
N PHE A 170 -7.40 27.74 -0.97
CA PHE A 170 -7.31 29.19 -0.79
C PHE A 170 -7.51 29.95 -2.10
N LEU A 171 -6.88 29.50 -3.19
CA LEU A 171 -7.01 30.16 -4.50
C LEU A 171 -8.41 30.01 -5.08
N TRP A 172 -9.06 28.86 -4.89
CA TRP A 172 -10.38 28.59 -5.44
C TRP A 172 -11.51 29.17 -4.60
N GLN A 173 -11.58 28.79 -3.31
CA GLN A 173 -12.68 29.15 -2.42
C GLN A 173 -12.47 30.49 -1.72
N ARG A 174 -11.25 31.05 -1.75
CA ARG A 174 -10.86 32.30 -1.08
C ARG A 174 -11.15 32.31 0.42
N HIS A 175 -11.23 31.12 1.02
CA HIS A 175 -11.62 30.92 2.42
C HIS A 175 -10.42 30.42 3.23
N LEU A 176 -9.71 31.34 3.89
CA LEU A 176 -8.46 31.03 4.59
C LEU A 176 -8.64 29.97 5.68
N ALA A 177 -9.70 30.03 6.49
CA ALA A 177 -9.91 29.05 7.56
C ALA A 177 -10.16 27.62 7.04
N ALA A 178 -10.84 27.46 5.90
CA ALA A 178 -11.02 26.16 5.27
C ALA A 178 -9.71 25.65 4.66
N ALA A 179 -8.94 26.54 4.03
CA ALA A 179 -7.63 26.20 3.47
C ALA A 179 -6.64 25.73 4.53
N THR A 180 -6.53 26.44 5.66
CA THR A 180 -5.64 26.05 6.77
C THR A 180 -6.14 24.79 7.48
N THR A 181 -7.45 24.64 7.63
CA THR A 181 -8.06 23.42 8.18
C THR A 181 -7.73 22.20 7.32
N ILE A 182 -8.01 22.26 6.02
CA ILE A 182 -7.78 21.14 5.11
C ILE A 182 -6.29 20.84 4.98
N GLY A 183 -5.46 21.86 4.80
CA GLY A 183 -4.00 21.66 4.69
C GLY A 183 -3.38 21.11 5.97
N GLY A 184 -3.75 21.67 7.12
CA GLY A 184 -3.22 21.24 8.42
C GLY A 184 -3.70 19.84 8.81
N SER A 185 -4.95 19.52 8.54
CA SER A 185 -5.48 18.18 8.80
C SER A 185 -4.82 17.11 7.95
N ILE A 186 -4.56 17.36 6.65
CA ILE A 186 -3.78 16.45 5.80
C ILE A 186 -2.40 16.19 6.42
N ALA A 187 -1.71 17.23 6.88
CA ALA A 187 -0.38 17.07 7.46
C ALA A 187 -0.38 16.19 8.72
N VAL A 188 -1.40 16.35 9.58
CA VAL A 188 -1.52 15.56 10.82
C VAL A 188 -2.01 14.14 10.55
N SER A 189 -3.08 13.98 9.76
CA SER A 189 -3.66 12.66 9.50
C SER A 189 -2.71 11.77 8.72
N MET A 190 -1.90 12.31 7.80
CA MET A 190 -0.97 11.53 7.00
C MET A 190 0.12 10.85 7.83
N VAL A 191 0.55 11.48 8.92
CA VAL A 191 1.48 10.84 9.89
C VAL A 191 0.82 9.64 10.55
N ALA A 192 -0.43 9.78 10.99
CA ALA A 192 -1.18 8.65 11.58
C ALA A 192 -1.39 7.52 10.57
N SER A 193 -1.78 7.85 9.33
CA SER A 193 -1.99 6.90 8.23
C SER A 193 -0.73 6.10 7.92
N ALA A 194 0.42 6.76 7.82
CA ALA A 194 1.70 6.08 7.59
C ALA A 194 2.08 5.16 8.77
N CYS A 195 1.79 5.58 10.01
CA CYS A 195 1.99 4.76 11.20
C CYS A 195 1.12 3.49 11.17
N PHE A 196 -0.16 3.57 10.75
CA PHE A 196 -1.01 2.40 10.60
C PHE A 196 -0.49 1.45 9.51
N GLY A 197 -0.06 2.00 8.37
CA GLY A 197 0.58 1.24 7.29
C GLY A 197 1.79 0.44 7.74
N LEU A 198 2.58 0.95 8.70
CA LEU A 198 3.70 0.21 9.29
C LEU A 198 3.27 -0.73 10.43
N ALA A 199 2.40 -0.26 11.32
CA ALA A 199 2.07 -0.95 12.56
C ALA A 199 1.23 -2.22 12.33
N ILE A 200 0.23 -2.16 11.45
CA ILE A 200 -0.68 -3.29 11.23
C ILE A 200 0.05 -4.51 10.63
N PRO A 201 0.81 -4.40 9.53
CA PRO A 201 1.53 -5.55 8.98
C PRO A 201 2.60 -6.08 9.95
N SER A 202 3.31 -5.17 10.64
CA SER A 202 4.31 -5.56 11.64
C SER A 202 3.69 -6.34 12.81
N LEU A 203 2.51 -5.93 13.28
CA LEU A 203 1.79 -6.58 14.37
C LEU A 203 1.25 -7.96 13.95
N LEU A 204 0.68 -8.05 12.74
CA LEU A 204 0.20 -9.33 12.18
C LEU A 204 1.36 -10.32 12.03
N HIS A 205 2.48 -9.87 11.47
CA HIS A 205 3.69 -10.68 11.33
C HIS A 205 4.23 -11.15 12.69
N TRP A 206 4.23 -10.27 13.70
CA TRP A 206 4.66 -10.64 15.05
C TRP A 206 3.76 -11.70 15.69
N ARG A 207 2.46 -11.69 15.39
CA ARG A 207 1.49 -12.71 15.81
C ARG A 207 1.47 -13.97 14.93
N LYS A 208 2.38 -14.09 13.95
CA LYS A 208 2.43 -15.19 12.97
C LYS A 208 1.15 -15.33 12.13
N LEU A 209 0.36 -14.27 12.02
CA LEU A 209 -0.74 -14.19 11.07
C LEU A 209 -0.17 -13.73 9.74
N ASP A 210 -0.72 -14.22 8.63
CA ASP A 210 -0.27 -13.81 7.30
C ASP A 210 -0.64 -12.34 7.06
N PRO A 211 0.36 -11.42 7.04
CA PRO A 211 0.07 -10.00 6.87
C PRO A 211 -0.44 -9.69 5.47
N LYS A 212 -0.21 -10.55 4.47
CA LYS A 212 -0.59 -10.28 3.08
C LYS A 212 -2.11 -10.26 2.93
N ILE A 213 -2.79 -11.26 3.49
CA ILE A 213 -4.22 -11.51 3.27
C ILE A 213 -5.11 -10.55 4.08
N ALA A 214 -4.70 -10.22 5.31
CA ALA A 214 -5.55 -9.48 6.26
C ALA A 214 -5.17 -8.01 6.42
N ALA A 215 -3.93 -7.60 6.09
CA ALA A 215 -3.51 -6.23 6.37
C ALA A 215 -4.25 -5.21 5.52
N GLY A 216 -4.54 -5.48 4.24
CA GLY A 216 -5.12 -4.49 3.33
C GLY A 216 -6.43 -3.87 3.85
N PRO A 217 -7.55 -4.62 3.88
CA PRO A 217 -8.86 -4.07 4.26
C PRO A 217 -8.90 -3.51 5.68
N ILE A 218 -8.21 -4.15 6.63
CA ILE A 218 -8.20 -3.71 8.04
C ILE A 218 -7.40 -2.42 8.18
N THR A 219 -6.23 -2.32 7.54
CA THR A 219 -5.39 -1.11 7.59
C THR A 219 -6.10 0.07 6.94
N LEU A 220 -6.76 -0.14 5.80
CA LEU A 220 -7.56 0.89 5.12
C LEU A 220 -8.71 1.38 6.01
N ALA A 221 -9.52 0.48 6.55
CA ALA A 221 -10.65 0.87 7.42
C ALA A 221 -10.22 1.66 8.66
N LEU A 222 -9.09 1.28 9.30
CA LEU A 222 -8.54 2.03 10.43
C LEU A 222 -7.94 3.38 10.00
N THR A 223 -7.31 3.42 8.82
CA THR A 223 -6.77 4.65 8.22
C THR A 223 -7.90 5.64 7.94
N ASP A 224 -9.02 5.19 7.39
CA ASP A 224 -10.20 6.03 7.12
C ASP A 224 -10.77 6.61 8.40
N LEU A 225 -11.02 5.76 9.40
CA LEU A 225 -11.56 6.19 10.70
C LEU A 225 -10.64 7.22 11.37
N ALA A 226 -9.34 6.97 11.38
CA ALA A 226 -8.38 7.89 11.96
C ALA A 226 -8.30 9.20 11.17
N THR A 227 -8.24 9.12 9.85
CA THR A 227 -8.18 10.29 8.96
C THR A 227 -9.40 11.17 9.15
N LEU A 228 -10.59 10.58 9.15
CA LEU A 228 -11.85 11.28 9.31
C LEU A 228 -11.97 11.90 10.70
N ALA A 229 -11.54 11.17 11.75
CA ALA A 229 -11.48 11.71 13.11
C ALA A 229 -10.54 12.92 13.22
N PHE A 230 -9.31 12.83 12.72
CA PHE A 230 -8.35 13.95 12.76
C PHE A 230 -8.84 15.13 11.93
N TYR A 231 -9.34 14.86 10.72
CA TYR A 231 -9.85 15.88 9.81
C TYR A 231 -10.98 16.69 10.43
N LEU A 232 -12.02 16.00 10.89
CA LEU A 232 -13.20 16.67 11.46
C LEU A 232 -12.91 17.28 12.82
N SER A 233 -12.05 16.68 13.66
CA SER A 233 -11.66 17.30 14.95
C SER A 233 -10.88 18.60 14.76
N ILE A 234 -9.94 18.63 13.81
CA ILE A 234 -9.18 19.85 13.48
C ILE A 234 -10.12 20.91 12.89
N ALA A 235 -11.05 20.49 12.02
CA ALA A 235 -12.08 21.38 11.49
C ALA A 235 -12.95 21.99 12.58
N THR A 236 -13.42 21.19 13.54
CA THR A 236 -14.22 21.67 14.66
C THR A 236 -13.42 22.64 15.54
N LEU A 237 -12.12 22.42 15.72
CA LEU A 237 -11.29 23.30 16.53
C LEU A 237 -11.06 24.67 15.86
N ILE A 238 -10.89 24.71 14.54
CA ILE A 238 -10.56 25.93 13.79
C ILE A 238 -11.80 26.72 13.37
N LEU A 239 -12.91 26.03 13.08
CA LEU A 239 -14.16 26.65 12.62
C LEU A 239 -15.16 26.97 13.75
N ARG A 240 -14.85 26.59 15.00
CA ARG A 240 -15.63 27.02 16.16
C ARG A 240 -15.45 28.49 16.47
#